data_AF-A0A9E3MFN7-F1
#
_entry.id   AF-A0A9E3MFN7-F1
#
_cell.length_a   1.000
_cell.length_b   1.000
_cell.length_c   1.000
_cell.angle_alpha   90.00
_cell.angle_beta   90.00
_cell.angle_gamma   90.00
#
_symmetry.space_group_name_H-M   'P 1'
#
loop_
_entity.id
_entity.type
_entity.pdbx_description
1 polymer ?
#
loop_
_entity_poly.entity_id
_entity_poly.type
_entity_poly.pdbx_seq_one_letter_code
_entity_poly.pdbx_strand_id
1 'polypeptide(L)'
;MSGDAHSPFVSRAALGVLTARFAVLVDADGRILDVHVTLPSGREPENLIVDCALVEALRRFHFVPALAAGHPQRAWGTVECALRLGPAGTAQAGVRGHDAPVPARHSPCRLSSAARREDRENL
;
A
#
# COMPACT_ATOMS: atom_id res chain seq x y z
N MET A 1 24.46 -41.77 1.74
CA MET A 1 24.80 -40.41 1.29
C MET A 1 23.50 -39.68 1.06
N SER A 2 23.13 -38.82 2.02
CA SER A 2 21.85 -38.11 2.06
C SER A 2 21.96 -36.90 1.13
N GLY A 3 21.27 -36.93 0.01
CA GLY A 3 21.13 -35.76 -0.86
C GLY A 3 20.11 -34.83 -0.23
N ASP A 4 20.58 -33.74 0.36
CA ASP A 4 19.74 -32.63 0.83
C ASP A 4 18.88 -32.13 -0.34
N ALA A 5 17.60 -32.51 -0.31
CA ALA A 5 16.58 -31.86 -1.11
C ALA A 5 16.34 -30.48 -0.52
N HIS A 6 17.15 -29.50 -0.92
CA HIS A 6 16.82 -28.09 -0.74
C HIS A 6 15.44 -27.87 -1.36
N SER A 7 14.43 -27.74 -0.50
CA SER A 7 13.08 -27.43 -0.91
C SER A 7 13.12 -26.13 -1.72
N PRO A 8 12.74 -26.15 -3.01
CA PRO A 8 12.62 -24.93 -3.78
C PRO A 8 11.32 -24.28 -3.33
N PHE A 9 11.32 -23.65 -2.16
CA PHE A 9 10.30 -22.67 -1.77
C PHE A 9 10.43 -21.38 -2.60
N VAL A 10 10.82 -21.52 -3.87
CA VAL A 10 10.55 -20.52 -4.90
C VAL A 10 9.07 -20.70 -5.18
N SER A 11 8.25 -20.10 -4.32
CA SER A 11 6.83 -19.93 -4.59
C SER A 11 6.76 -19.37 -6.01
N ARG A 12 6.17 -20.14 -6.93
CA ARG A 12 5.77 -19.70 -8.28
C ARG A 12 4.65 -18.64 -8.16
N ALA A 13 4.74 -17.76 -7.16
CA ALA A 13 3.92 -16.58 -7.05
C ALA A 13 4.13 -15.83 -8.37
N ALA A 14 3.07 -15.88 -9.17
CA ALA A 14 3.08 -15.50 -10.57
C ALA A 14 3.75 -14.14 -10.75
N LEU A 15 4.35 -13.94 -11.92
CA LEU A 15 4.79 -12.65 -12.47
C LEU A 15 3.58 -11.72 -12.64
N GLY A 16 2.90 -11.40 -11.55
CA GLY A 16 1.63 -10.71 -11.46
C GLY A 16 1.71 -9.56 -10.46
N VAL A 17 0.79 -8.61 -10.63
CA VAL A 17 0.65 -7.50 -9.68
C VAL A 17 -0.21 -7.98 -8.52
N LEU A 18 0.31 -7.93 -7.31
CA LEU A 18 -0.45 -8.15 -6.08
C LEU A 18 -1.12 -6.85 -5.67
N THR A 19 -2.41 -6.87 -5.37
CA THR A 19 -3.17 -5.68 -4.98
C THR A 19 -3.81 -5.87 -3.61
N ALA A 20 -3.44 -5.05 -2.63
CA ALA A 20 -4.05 -5.03 -1.30
C ALA A 20 -4.65 -3.66 -0.99
N ARG A 21 -5.73 -3.64 -0.20
CA ARG A 21 -6.36 -2.40 0.29
C ARG A 21 -6.40 -2.36 1.80
N PHE A 22 -6.12 -1.19 2.34
CA PHE A 22 -6.03 -0.93 3.77
C PHE A 22 -6.92 0.24 4.15
N ALA A 23 -7.65 0.11 5.25
CA ALA A 23 -8.21 1.25 5.96
C ALA A 23 -7.14 1.79 6.91
N VAL A 24 -6.89 3.10 6.86
CA VAL A 24 -5.88 3.75 7.71
C VAL A 24 -6.52 4.88 8.49
N LEU A 25 -6.21 4.98 9.78
CA LEU A 25 -6.60 6.10 10.62
C LEU A 25 -5.43 7.09 10.66
N VAL A 26 -5.62 8.24 10.04
CA VAL A 26 -4.60 9.30 9.98
C VAL A 26 -4.95 10.36 11.01
N ASP A 27 -3.99 10.76 11.84
CA ASP A 27 -4.14 11.82 12.82
C ASP A 27 -4.02 13.21 12.20
N ALA A 28 -4.33 14.27 12.96
CA ALA A 28 -4.22 15.66 12.51
C ALA A 28 -2.79 16.08 12.15
N ASP A 29 -1.76 15.40 12.66
CA ASP A 29 -0.35 15.63 12.29
C ASP A 29 0.11 14.81 11.06
N GLY A 30 -0.79 14.02 10.49
CA GLY A 30 -0.53 13.17 9.33
C GLY A 30 0.06 11.79 9.65
N ARG A 31 0.33 11.46 10.92
CA ARG A 31 0.77 10.11 11.30
C ARG A 31 -0.37 9.12 11.20
N ILE A 32 -0.03 7.87 10.86
CA ILE A 32 -0.98 6.77 10.97
C ILE A 32 -1.02 6.26 12.40
N LEU A 33 -2.23 6.20 12.96
CA LEU A 33 -2.50 5.63 14.28
C LEU A 33 -2.94 4.17 14.19
N ASP A 34 -3.66 3.82 13.13
CA ASP A 34 -4.18 2.46 12.95
C ASP A 34 -4.25 2.06 11.47
N VAL A 35 -4.12 0.76 11.21
CA VAL A 35 -4.16 0.15 9.88
C VAL A 35 -4.91 -1.17 9.96
N HIS A 36 -5.89 -1.35 9.08
CA HIS A 36 -6.62 -2.60 8.92
C HIS A 36 -6.59 -3.05 7.47
N VAL A 37 -6.33 -4.33 7.26
CA VAL A 37 -6.47 -4.94 5.93
C VAL A 37 -7.97 -5.04 5.61
N THR A 38 -8.39 -4.40 4.51
CA THR A 38 -9.77 -4.45 4.02
C THR A 38 -9.92 -5.41 2.84
N LEU A 39 -8.88 -5.50 2.00
CA LEU A 39 -8.78 -6.49 0.94
C LEU A 39 -7.33 -7.02 0.94
N PRO A 40 -7.09 -8.29 1.32
CA PRO A 40 -5.75 -8.87 1.29
C PRO A 40 -5.26 -9.05 -0.15
N SER A 41 -3.94 -9.09 -0.34
CA SER A 41 -3.34 -9.28 -1.67
C SER A 41 -3.58 -10.66 -2.28
N GLY A 42 -3.94 -11.64 -1.45
CA GLY A 42 -4.33 -12.98 -1.86
C GLY A 42 -4.62 -13.87 -0.66
N ARG A 43 -4.98 -15.14 -0.91
CA ARG A 43 -5.29 -16.12 0.15
C ARG A 43 -4.11 -17.02 0.53
N GLU A 44 -3.10 -17.10 -0.35
CA GLU A 44 -1.92 -17.92 -0.10
C GLU A 44 -1.11 -17.38 1.10
N PRO A 45 -0.47 -18.25 1.89
CA PRO A 45 0.28 -17.85 3.09
C PRO A 45 1.36 -16.80 2.82
N GLU A 46 1.98 -16.80 1.64
CA GLU A 46 3.00 -15.82 1.26
C GLU A 46 2.42 -14.40 1.13
N ASN A 47 1.19 -14.28 0.66
CA ASN A 47 0.51 -12.98 0.54
C ASN A 47 0.21 -12.38 1.92
N LEU A 48 -0.09 -13.22 2.92
CA LEU A 48 -0.26 -12.75 4.30
C LEU A 48 1.03 -12.15 4.86
N ILE A 49 2.19 -12.73 4.55
CA ILE A 49 3.49 -12.19 4.97
C ILE A 49 3.70 -10.81 4.35
N VAL A 50 3.40 -10.67 3.06
CA VAL A 50 3.50 -9.40 2.32
C VAL A 50 2.52 -8.36 2.89
N ASP A 51 1.27 -8.72 3.14
CA ASP A 51 0.25 -7.82 3.70
C ASP A 51 0.65 -7.33 5.09
N CYS A 52 1.18 -8.21 5.95
CA CYS A 52 1.71 -7.82 7.25
C CYS A 52 2.90 -6.86 7.12
N ALA A 53 3.81 -7.11 6.19
CA ALA A 53 4.94 -6.21 5.93
C ALA A 53 4.47 -4.84 5.41
N LEU A 54 3.43 -4.81 4.57
CA LEU A 54 2.80 -3.56 4.12
C LEU A 54 2.16 -2.80 5.27
N VAL A 55 1.47 -3.46 6.21
CA VAL A 55 0.91 -2.81 7.41
C VAL A 55 2.01 -2.12 8.21
N GLU A 56 3.12 -2.82 8.48
CA GLU A 56 4.25 -2.26 9.21
C GLU A 56 4.94 -1.13 8.45
N ALA A 57 5.00 -1.22 7.11
CA ALA A 57 5.50 -0.15 6.28
C ALA A 57 4.59 1.08 6.37
N LEU A 58 3.27 0.92 6.20
CA LEU A 58 2.28 2.00 6.22
C LEU A 58 2.35 2.82 7.51
N ARG A 59 2.54 2.18 8.66
CA ARG A 59 2.70 2.86 9.96
C ARG A 59 3.86 3.87 10.03
N ARG A 60 4.83 3.78 9.10
CA ARG A 60 5.99 4.67 9.03
C ARG A 60 5.80 5.86 8.08
N PHE A 61 4.70 5.89 7.33
CA PHE A 61 4.41 6.98 6.40
C PHE A 61 3.67 8.12 7.10
N HIS A 62 3.86 9.31 6.55
CA HIS A 62 3.05 10.50 6.85
C HIS A 62 2.13 10.80 5.68
N PHE A 63 0.85 10.99 5.98
CA PHE A 63 -0.19 11.32 5.04
C PHE A 63 -0.69 12.75 5.25
N VAL A 64 -1.33 13.31 4.24
CA VAL A 64 -2.04 14.58 4.40
C VAL A 64 -3.29 14.32 5.25
N PRO A 65 -3.46 15.00 6.40
CA PRO A 65 -4.63 14.83 7.24
C PRO A 65 -5.88 15.33 6.53
N ALA A 66 -7.04 14.77 6.90
CA ALA A 66 -8.31 15.32 6.45
C ALA A 66 -8.53 16.70 7.06
N LEU A 67 -9.23 17.59 6.35
CA LEU A 67 -9.58 18.91 6.86
C LEU A 67 -11.08 18.97 7.19
N ALA A 68 -11.44 19.51 8.35
CA ALA A 68 -12.79 19.97 8.67
C ALA A 68 -12.74 21.44 9.06
N ALA A 69 -13.62 22.25 8.43
CA ALA A 69 -13.67 23.69 8.67
C ALA A 69 -12.28 24.37 8.58
N GLY A 70 -11.42 23.91 7.66
CA GLY A 70 -10.06 24.43 7.46
C GLY A 70 -9.00 23.91 8.43
N HIS A 71 -9.36 23.05 9.39
CA HIS A 71 -8.44 22.53 10.39
C HIS A 71 -8.15 21.04 10.13
N PRO A 72 -6.89 20.60 10.32
CA PRO A 72 -6.56 19.19 10.24
C PRO A 72 -7.26 18.41 11.34
N GLN A 73 -7.83 17.28 10.96
CA GLN A 73 -8.56 16.40 11.86
C GLN A 73 -8.19 14.94 11.60
N ARG A 74 -8.37 14.15 12.65
CA ARG A 74 -8.22 12.70 12.57
C ARG A 74 -9.36 12.10 11.74
N ALA A 75 -9.02 11.26 10.75
CA ALA A 75 -10.01 10.63 9.89
C ALA A 75 -9.54 9.28 9.34
N TRP A 76 -10.50 8.43 9.00
CA TRP A 76 -10.26 7.21 8.24
C TRP A 76 -10.05 7.52 6.76
N GLY A 77 -9.10 6.82 6.14
CA GLY A 77 -8.82 6.82 4.72
C GLY A 77 -8.64 5.41 4.18
N THR A 78 -8.53 5.30 2.85
CA THR A 78 -8.20 4.03 2.18
C THR A 78 -6.90 4.18 1.41
N VAL A 79 -6.01 3.21 1.57
CA VAL A 79 -4.78 3.08 0.80
C VAL A 79 -4.84 1.80 -0.01
N GLU A 80 -4.52 1.89 -1.30
CA GLU A 80 -4.41 0.73 -2.19
C GLU A 80 -2.94 0.57 -2.61
N CYS A 81 -2.41 -0.63 -2.42
CA CYS A 81 -1.03 -0.98 -2.75
C CYS A 81 -1.03 -1.97 -3.91
N ALA A 82 -0.33 -1.63 -4.99
CA ALA A 82 -0.06 -2.51 -6.11
C ALA A 82 1.43 -2.87 -6.12
N LEU A 83 1.74 -4.12 -5.82
CA LEU A 83 3.10 -4.64 -5.72
C LEU A 83 3.44 -5.46 -6.96
N ARG A 84 4.60 -5.18 -7.55
CA ARG A 84 5.18 -6.01 -8.60
C ARG A 84 6.30 -6.84 -8.02
N LEU A 85 6.13 -8.16 -8.03
CA LEU A 85 7.19 -9.09 -7.63
C LEU A 85 8.10 -9.35 -8.83
N GLY A 86 9.36 -8.95 -8.70
CA GLY A 86 10.41 -9.27 -9.68
C GLY A 86 11.15 -10.55 -9.30
N PRO A 87 11.96 -11.11 -10.22
CA PRO A 87 12.81 -12.25 -9.91
C PRO A 87 13.73 -11.92 -8.72
N ALA A 88 13.80 -12.84 -7.76
CA ALA A 88 14.72 -12.76 -6.64
C ALA A 88 16.16 -12.80 -7.18
N GLY A 89 16.78 -11.63 -7.34
CA GLY A 89 18.11 -11.48 -7.94
C GLY A 89 18.39 -10.13 -8.59
N THR A 90 17.37 -9.33 -8.90
CA THR A 90 17.55 -7.95 -9.41
C THR A 90 17.23 -6.90 -8.35
N ALA A 91 17.87 -6.99 -7.18
CA ALA A 91 18.11 -5.79 -6.38
C ALA A 91 19.31 -5.06 -7.01
N GLN A 92 19.12 -4.53 -8.22
CA GLN A 92 20.16 -3.73 -8.84
C GLN A 92 20.22 -2.39 -8.11
N ALA A 93 21.36 -2.18 -7.46
CA ALA A 93 21.82 -0.92 -6.91
C ALA A 93 21.51 0.24 -7.86
N GLY A 94 20.63 1.13 -7.41
CA GLY A 94 20.36 2.43 -8.02
C GLY A 94 20.67 3.58 -7.07
N VAL A 95 21.68 3.44 -6.22
CA VAL A 95 22.28 4.56 -5.50
C VAL A 95 23.68 4.79 -6.08
N ARG A 96 23.77 5.65 -7.11
CA ARG A 96 24.78 6.70 -7.31
C ARG A 96 24.63 7.38 -8.69
N GLY A 97 23.96 8.54 -8.66
CA GLY A 97 24.24 9.79 -9.39
C GLY A 97 24.52 9.79 -10.90
N HIS A 98 23.60 10.39 -11.67
CA HIS A 98 23.94 11.58 -12.47
C HIS A 98 22.67 12.35 -12.89
N ASP A 99 22.80 13.67 -12.97
CA ASP A 99 21.78 14.70 -13.16
C ASP A 99 20.72 14.42 -14.23
N ALA A 100 19.46 14.41 -13.81
CA ALA A 100 18.32 14.75 -14.68
C ALA A 100 17.29 15.52 -13.84
N PRO A 101 16.76 16.66 -14.32
CA PRO A 101 15.96 17.55 -13.52
C PRO A 101 14.66 16.87 -13.14
N VAL A 102 14.36 16.84 -11.85
CA VAL A 102 13.05 16.49 -11.31
C VAL A 102 12.01 17.35 -12.05
N PRO A 103 11.07 16.78 -12.83
CA PRO A 103 9.94 17.56 -13.30
C PRO A 103 9.11 17.89 -12.06
N ALA A 104 9.30 19.12 -11.57
CA ALA A 104 8.41 19.76 -10.63
C ALA A 104 7.01 19.76 -11.23
N ARG A 105 6.17 18.83 -10.77
CA ARG A 105 4.70 18.87 -10.71
C ARG A 105 4.23 17.58 -10.05
N HIS A 106 4.41 17.49 -8.73
CA HIS A 106 3.54 16.67 -7.91
C HIS A 106 2.13 17.27 -8.04
N SER A 107 1.34 16.73 -8.96
CA SER A 107 -0.10 16.90 -8.90
C SER A 107 -0.56 16.26 -7.58
N PRO A 108 -1.32 16.97 -6.72
CA PRO A 108 -1.86 16.35 -5.53
C PRO A 108 -2.67 15.14 -5.93
N CYS A 109 -2.45 14.01 -5.26
CA CYS A 109 -3.26 12.81 -5.42
C CYS A 109 -4.73 13.19 -5.19
N ARG A 110 -5.49 13.36 -6.27
CA ARG A 110 -6.93 13.61 -6.18
C ARG A 110 -7.60 12.30 -5.80
N LEU A 111 -7.90 12.15 -4.52
CA LEU A 111 -8.88 11.18 -4.05
C LEU A 111 -10.24 11.58 -4.63
N SER A 112 -10.69 10.87 -5.66
CA SER A 112 -12.06 10.98 -6.13
C SER A 112 -12.97 10.24 -5.16
N SER A 113 -13.67 10.97 -4.30
CA SER A 113 -14.80 10.43 -3.56
C SER A 113 -15.96 10.19 -4.53
N ALA A 114 -16.08 8.98 -5.06
CA ALA A 114 -17.35 8.52 -5.59
C ALA A 114 -18.29 8.27 -4.40
N ALA A 115 -18.93 9.34 -3.92
CA ALA A 115 -20.04 9.20 -3.00
C ALA A 115 -21.15 8.45 -3.75
N ARG A 116 -21.40 7.19 -3.36
CA ARG A 116 -22.66 6.54 -3.72
C ARG A 116 -23.75 7.33 -3.03
N ARG A 117 -24.49 8.09 -3.84
CA ARG A 117 -25.77 8.67 -3.45
C ARG A 117 -26.70 7.49 -3.18
N GLU A 118 -26.93 7.21 -1.91
CA GLU A 118 -28.03 6.37 -1.48
C GLU A 118 -29.29 7.19 -1.80
N ASP A 119 -29.90 6.91 -2.95
CA ASP A 119 -31.26 7.37 -3.27
C ASP A 119 -32.19 6.69 -2.28
N ARG A 120 -32.45 7.39 -1.18
CA ARG A 120 -33.59 7.12 -0.33
C ARG A 120 -34.78 7.88 -0.93
N GLU A 121 -35.43 7.26 -1.90
CA GLU A 121 -36.79 7.62 -2.30
C GLU A 121 -37.72 6.41 -2.20
N ASN A 122 -38.72 6.58 -1.32
CA ASN A 122 -40.07 6.01 -1.33
C ASN A 122 -40.25 4.50 -1.14
N LEU A 123 -40.63 4.14 0.09
CA LEU A 123 -41.92 3.51 0.43
C LEU A 123 -42.23 3.70 1.92
#